data_AF-A0A1B9IDM1-F1
#
_entry.id   AF-A0A1B9IDM1-F1
#
_cell.length_a   1.000
_cell.length_b   1.000
_cell.length_c   1.000
_cell.angle_alpha   90.00
_cell.angle_beta   90.00
_cell.angle_gamma   90.00
#
_symmetry.space_group_name_H-M   'P 1'
#
loop_
_entity.id
_entity.type
_entity.pdbx_description
1 polymer ?
#
loop_
_entity_poly.entity_id
_entity_poly.type
_entity_poly.pdbx_seq_one_letter_code
_entity_poly.pdbx_strand_id
1 'polypeptide(L)'
;MSDTKDQKVTTPTKKVEEKPEASSSSPKPAEIVEKKDEVKEDNEEEEPELDEDVIDMETFQQIMDMDEEDEGDDEDGEKHSFSKGIVWGYFEQAEATFKDMEAAIVDEDLTKLSSLGHFLKGSSAALGIIRVQASCEKMQHYGHKRDEEAGVSLSADEALERIKKLLTDCKKDYGVAKKWMENLYEEDK
;
A
#
# COMPACT_ATOMS: atom_id res chain seq x y z
N MET A 1 -30.40 -54.16 -8.12
CA MET A 1 -29.19 -53.33 -8.28
C MET A 1 -29.19 -52.42 -7.04
N SER A 2 -28.87 -52.88 -5.83
CA SER A 2 -27.59 -53.44 -5.33
C SER A 2 -26.46 -52.43 -5.62
N ASP A 3 -25.66 -51.87 -4.71
CA ASP A 3 -25.21 -52.23 -3.35
C ASP A 3 -24.63 -50.98 -2.62
N THR A 4 -24.63 -51.04 -1.29
CA THR A 4 -23.86 -50.28 -0.28
C THR A 4 -22.33 -50.35 -0.48
N LYS A 5 -21.53 -49.35 -0.02
CA LYS A 5 -20.32 -49.56 0.84
C LYS A 5 -19.58 -48.28 1.32
N ASP A 6 -19.45 -48.15 2.64
CA ASP A 6 -18.47 -47.40 3.43
C ASP A 6 -16.99 -47.87 3.28
N GLN A 7 -16.01 -46.96 3.44
CA GLN A 7 -14.73 -47.14 4.19
C GLN A 7 -13.88 -45.84 4.13
N LYS A 8 -13.46 -45.14 5.21
CA LYS A 8 -12.61 -45.39 6.40
C LYS A 8 -11.07 -45.31 6.16
N VAL A 9 -10.45 -44.28 6.79
CA VAL A 9 -9.10 -44.15 7.44
C VAL A 9 -7.78 -44.27 6.63
N THR A 10 -6.86 -43.31 6.81
CA THR A 10 -5.56 -43.41 7.55
C THR A 10 -4.49 -42.42 7.06
N THR A 11 -3.93 -41.68 8.02
CA THR A 11 -2.60 -41.05 8.01
C THR A 11 -1.47 -42.09 8.07
N PRO A 12 -0.23 -41.72 7.68
CA PRO A 12 0.87 -41.86 8.62
C PRO A 12 1.93 -40.74 8.59
N THR A 13 2.51 -40.54 9.77
CA THR A 13 3.62 -39.67 10.21
C THR A 13 5.00 -40.15 9.73
N LYS A 14 5.99 -39.24 9.59
CA LYS A 14 7.42 -39.60 9.77
C LYS A 14 8.28 -38.41 10.24
N LYS A 15 9.20 -38.74 11.16
CA LYS A 15 10.13 -37.93 11.99
C LYS A 15 11.57 -38.26 11.61
N VAL A 16 12.50 -37.29 11.64
CA VAL A 16 13.99 -37.41 11.84
C VAL A 16 14.48 -36.02 12.32
N GLU A 17 14.99 -35.73 13.53
CA GLU A 17 16.23 -36.06 14.29
C GLU A 17 17.55 -35.36 13.85
N GLU A 18 18.02 -34.44 14.74
CA GLU A 18 19.36 -33.89 15.16
C GLU A 18 20.68 -34.40 14.48
N LYS A 19 21.87 -33.74 14.43
CA LYS A 19 22.64 -32.63 15.11
C LYS A 19 23.99 -32.45 14.30
N PRO A 20 25.13 -31.92 14.83
CA PRO A 20 25.55 -30.62 15.43
C PRO A 20 26.65 -29.88 14.58
N GLU A 21 27.07 -28.66 14.96
CA GLU A 21 28.51 -28.25 15.08
C GLU A 21 28.66 -26.80 15.62
N ALA A 22 29.85 -26.46 16.13
CA ALA A 22 30.12 -25.50 17.21
C ALA A 22 31.06 -24.32 16.83
N SER A 23 31.16 -23.35 17.76
CA SER A 23 32.23 -22.32 17.94
C SER A 23 32.11 -21.05 17.05
N SER A 24 32.42 -19.81 17.46
CA SER A 24 33.34 -19.30 18.50
C SER A 24 33.06 -17.85 18.96
N SER A 25 33.39 -17.57 20.23
CA SER A 25 33.97 -16.36 20.86
C SER A 25 33.54 -14.91 20.52
N SER A 26 33.22 -14.18 21.59
CA SER A 26 33.13 -12.70 21.74
C SER A 26 34.46 -11.94 21.46
N PRO A 27 34.49 -10.59 21.36
CA PRO A 27 34.45 -9.71 22.56
C PRO A 27 33.75 -8.31 22.41
N LYS A 28 33.39 -7.73 23.56
CA LYS A 28 33.13 -6.29 23.87
C LYS A 28 34.45 -5.71 24.50
N PRO A 29 34.62 -4.44 24.95
CA PRO A 29 33.87 -3.17 24.79
C PRO A 29 34.73 -1.89 24.53
N ALA A 30 34.02 -0.79 24.22
CA ALA A 30 34.25 0.62 24.62
C ALA A 30 35.46 1.41 24.08
N GLU A 31 35.20 2.59 23.50
CA GLU A 31 35.72 3.87 24.02
C GLU A 31 34.86 5.07 23.55
N ILE A 32 34.80 6.08 24.41
CA ILE A 32 33.98 7.29 24.39
C ILE A 32 34.92 8.45 24.05
N VAL A 33 34.50 9.42 23.23
CA VAL A 33 35.00 10.81 23.36
C VAL A 33 33.96 11.81 22.87
N GLU A 34 33.73 12.80 23.73
CA GLU A 34 32.74 13.86 23.63
C GLU A 34 33.20 15.09 22.83
N LYS A 35 32.21 15.97 22.55
CA LYS A 35 32.24 17.44 22.30
C LYS A 35 32.59 17.85 20.86
N LYS A 36 31.89 18.81 20.24
CA LYS A 36 31.23 20.00 20.79
C LYS A 36 30.21 20.58 19.80
N ASP A 37 29.23 21.25 20.36
CA ASP A 37 28.17 22.06 19.76
C ASP A 37 28.59 22.94 18.57
N GLU A 38 27.76 22.92 17.52
CA GLU A 38 27.36 24.14 16.81
C GLU A 38 25.92 23.94 16.32
N VAL A 39 24.99 24.63 16.97
CA VAL A 39 23.59 24.73 16.58
C VAL A 39 23.52 25.74 15.44
N LYS A 40 23.09 25.31 14.26
CA LYS A 40 22.48 26.19 13.26
C LYS A 40 21.06 25.70 13.06
N GLU A 41 20.14 26.42 13.68
CA GLU A 41 18.77 26.54 13.18
C GLU A 41 18.87 27.18 11.79
N ASP A 42 18.82 26.34 10.77
CA ASP A 42 18.23 26.73 9.50
C ASP A 42 16.88 26.01 9.45
N ASN A 43 15.84 26.77 9.81
CA ASN A 43 14.46 26.44 9.54
C ASN A 43 14.26 26.65 8.04
N GLU A 44 14.80 25.74 7.25
CA GLU A 44 14.38 25.56 5.86
C GLU A 44 13.07 24.78 5.96
N GLU A 45 11.96 25.47 5.70
CA GLU A 45 10.73 24.84 5.25
C GLU A 45 11.10 24.09 3.98
N GLU A 46 11.52 22.82 4.11
CA GLU A 46 11.58 21.89 3.00
C GLU A 46 10.15 21.84 2.45
N GLU A 47 9.93 22.54 1.33
CA GLU A 47 8.91 22.13 0.38
C GLU A 47 9.05 20.61 0.27
N PRO A 48 7.98 19.83 0.48
CA PRO A 48 8.09 18.39 0.34
C PRO A 48 8.46 18.13 -1.12
N GLU A 49 9.75 17.96 -1.38
CA GLU A 49 10.24 17.53 -2.68
C GLU A 49 9.47 16.24 -2.94
N LEU A 50 8.59 16.32 -3.94
CA LEU A 50 7.87 15.18 -4.43
C LEU A 50 8.94 14.15 -4.75
N ASP A 51 8.96 13.06 -3.99
CA ASP A 51 9.45 11.81 -4.52
C ASP A 51 8.74 11.65 -5.88
N GLU A 52 9.47 11.82 -6.99
CA GLU A 52 8.96 11.84 -8.38
C GLU A 52 8.12 10.58 -8.75
N ASP A 53 8.05 9.62 -7.83
CA ASP A 53 7.34 8.35 -7.94
C ASP A 53 5.99 8.29 -7.19
N VAL A 54 5.55 9.32 -6.44
CA VAL A 54 4.30 9.24 -5.65
C VAL A 54 3.07 9.56 -6.51
N ILE A 55 3.11 10.70 -7.22
CA ILE A 55 2.03 11.21 -8.06
C ILE A 55 2.54 11.36 -9.49
N ASP A 56 1.83 10.76 -10.44
CA ASP A 56 1.96 11.02 -11.86
C ASP A 56 1.31 12.37 -12.18
N MET A 57 2.14 13.41 -12.24
CA MET A 57 1.70 14.76 -12.54
C MET A 57 1.08 14.88 -13.93
N GLU A 58 1.45 14.05 -14.91
CA GLU A 58 0.82 14.09 -16.24
C GLU A 58 -0.64 13.64 -16.15
N THR A 59 -0.91 12.53 -15.46
CA THR A 59 -2.27 12.05 -15.24
C THR A 59 -3.06 13.01 -14.36
N PHE A 60 -2.47 13.53 -13.29
CA PHE A 60 -3.16 14.42 -12.37
C PHE A 60 -3.50 15.79 -13.00
N GLN A 61 -2.59 16.35 -13.80
CA GLN A 61 -2.82 17.63 -14.49
C GLN A 61 -4.01 17.54 -15.46
N GLN A 62 -4.23 16.42 -16.13
CA GLN A 62 -5.40 16.23 -17.00
C GLN A 62 -6.74 16.37 -16.24
N ILE A 63 -6.76 16.08 -14.93
CA ILE A 63 -7.94 16.25 -14.08
C ILE A 63 -8.10 17.72 -13.69
N MET A 64 -6.99 18.39 -13.40
CA MET A 64 -6.96 19.82 -13.07
C MET A 64 -7.37 20.69 -14.26
N ASP A 65 -6.94 20.32 -15.48
CA ASP A 65 -7.31 21.02 -16.72
C ASP A 65 -8.83 21.01 -16.96
N MET A 66 -9.55 20.00 -16.44
CA MET A 66 -11.02 19.96 -16.51
C MET A 66 -11.69 21.03 -15.64
N ASP A 67 -11.03 21.52 -14.59
CA ASP A 67 -11.54 22.65 -13.79
C ASP A 67 -11.39 23.99 -14.52
N GLU A 68 -10.31 24.16 -15.31
CA GLU A 68 -10.05 25.39 -16.07
C GLU A 68 -11.02 25.56 -17.25
N GLU A 69 -11.51 24.44 -17.81
CA GLU A 69 -12.57 24.46 -18.81
C GLU A 69 -13.96 24.79 -18.23
N ASP A 70 -14.11 24.73 -16.91
CA ASP A 70 -15.33 25.03 -16.14
C ASP A 70 -15.30 26.43 -15.49
N GLU A 71 -14.48 27.37 -16.02
CA GLU A 71 -14.49 28.81 -15.65
C GLU A 71 -15.81 29.55 -16.01
N GLY A 72 -16.90 28.82 -16.21
CA GLY A 72 -18.21 29.33 -16.56
C GLY A 72 -19.10 29.64 -15.35
N ASP A 73 -18.93 30.84 -14.79
CA ASP A 73 -19.99 31.57 -14.05
C ASP A 73 -20.52 30.96 -12.74
N ASP A 74 -19.77 30.08 -12.05
CA ASP A 74 -20.15 29.70 -10.68
C ASP A 74 -19.90 30.85 -9.69
N GLU A 75 -21.02 31.40 -9.20
CA GLU A 75 -21.17 32.59 -8.34
C GLU A 75 -20.39 32.51 -7.00
N ASP A 76 -19.81 31.36 -6.66
CA ASP A 76 -19.12 31.08 -5.39
C ASP A 76 -17.57 31.14 -5.48
N GLY A 77 -16.98 31.22 -6.68
CA GLY A 77 -15.55 31.49 -6.85
C GLY A 77 -14.56 30.44 -6.33
N GLU A 78 -15.01 29.21 -6.00
CA GLU A 78 -14.12 28.11 -5.62
C GLU A 78 -13.42 27.54 -6.86
N LYS A 79 -12.18 27.99 -7.10
CA LYS A 79 -11.25 27.38 -8.06
C LYS A 79 -11.09 25.89 -7.74
N HIS A 80 -11.10 25.05 -8.77
CA HIS A 80 -10.86 23.60 -8.68
C HIS A 80 -11.92 22.72 -8.00
N SER A 81 -13.21 23.11 -8.03
CA SER A 81 -14.28 22.35 -7.35
C SER A 81 -14.43 20.90 -7.85
N PHE A 82 -14.24 20.64 -9.15
CA PHE A 82 -14.42 19.32 -9.74
C PHE A 82 -13.27 18.36 -9.37
N SER A 83 -12.01 18.74 -9.63
CA SER A 83 -10.86 17.89 -9.30
C SER A 83 -10.79 17.61 -7.79
N LYS A 84 -11.06 18.63 -6.96
CA LYS A 84 -11.16 18.51 -5.50
C LYS A 84 -12.26 17.52 -5.09
N GLY A 85 -13.42 17.57 -5.72
CA GLY A 85 -14.50 16.60 -5.49
C GLY A 85 -14.06 15.15 -5.75
N ILE A 86 -13.35 14.91 -6.85
CA ILE A 86 -12.82 13.59 -7.21
C ILE A 86 -11.78 13.11 -6.19
N VAL A 87 -10.86 13.99 -5.79
CA VAL A 87 -9.79 13.68 -4.82
C VAL A 87 -10.35 13.32 -3.44
N TRP A 88 -11.29 14.11 -2.91
CA TRP A 88 -11.92 13.80 -1.61
C TRP A 88 -12.75 12.51 -1.67
N GLY A 89 -13.46 12.28 -2.77
CA GLY A 89 -14.19 11.04 -3.00
C GLY A 89 -13.27 9.82 -3.02
N TYR A 90 -12.07 9.96 -3.61
CA TYR A 90 -11.05 8.91 -3.54
C TYR A 90 -10.55 8.66 -2.11
N PHE A 91 -10.33 9.70 -1.31
CA PHE A 91 -9.90 9.51 0.09
C PHE A 91 -10.89 8.66 0.89
N GLU A 92 -12.18 8.98 0.79
CA GLU A 92 -13.23 8.20 1.46
C GLU A 92 -13.24 6.75 0.96
N GLN A 93 -13.13 6.55 -0.36
CA GLN A 93 -13.09 5.22 -0.96
C GLN A 93 -11.87 4.42 -0.52
N ALA A 94 -10.68 5.03 -0.50
CA ALA A 94 -9.44 4.38 -0.09
C ALA A 94 -9.48 3.98 1.38
N GLU A 95 -9.91 4.87 2.27
CA GLU A 95 -10.02 4.60 3.70
C GLU A 95 -11.06 3.50 4.00
N ALA A 96 -12.19 3.50 3.31
CA ALA A 96 -13.17 2.42 3.41
C ALA A 96 -12.59 1.08 2.92
N THR A 97 -11.91 1.11 1.78
CA THR A 97 -11.30 -0.08 1.19
C THR A 97 -10.20 -0.67 2.08
N PHE A 98 -9.38 0.16 2.73
CA PHE A 98 -8.38 -0.33 3.68
C PHE A 98 -8.99 -1.04 4.89
N LYS A 99 -10.13 -0.55 5.40
CA LYS A 99 -10.86 -1.23 6.49
C LYS A 99 -11.39 -2.59 6.03
N ASP A 100 -11.93 -2.66 4.81
CA ASP A 100 -12.38 -3.92 4.22
C ASP A 100 -11.22 -4.90 4.00
N MET A 101 -10.04 -4.41 3.61
CA MET A 101 -8.83 -5.23 3.46
C MET A 101 -8.35 -5.77 4.81
N GLU A 102 -8.36 -4.95 5.87
CA GLU A 102 -8.03 -5.38 7.23
C GLU A 102 -8.99 -6.48 7.72
N ALA A 103 -10.29 -6.33 7.45
CA ALA A 103 -11.28 -7.36 7.77
C ALA A 103 -11.03 -8.66 6.99
N ALA A 104 -10.80 -8.56 5.67
CA ALA A 104 -10.52 -9.72 4.83
C ALA A 104 -9.20 -10.43 5.21
N ILE A 105 -8.22 -9.70 5.74
CA ILE A 105 -6.99 -10.29 6.32
C ILE A 105 -7.30 -11.13 7.55
N VAL A 106 -8.20 -10.66 8.43
CA VAL A 106 -8.62 -11.41 9.63
C VAL A 106 -9.39 -12.68 9.25
N ASP A 107 -10.22 -12.59 8.21
CA ASP A 107 -10.99 -13.72 7.68
C ASP A 107 -10.17 -14.63 6.75
N GLU A 108 -8.90 -14.28 6.48
CA GLU A 108 -7.99 -14.98 5.57
C GLU A 108 -8.54 -15.13 4.13
N ASP A 109 -9.41 -14.20 3.70
CA ASP A 109 -10.07 -14.23 2.39
C ASP A 109 -9.18 -13.60 1.30
N LEU A 110 -8.29 -14.43 0.75
CA LEU A 110 -7.40 -14.04 -0.36
C LEU A 110 -8.15 -13.62 -1.63
N THR A 111 -9.36 -14.15 -1.87
CA THR A 111 -10.15 -13.79 -3.06
C THR A 111 -10.70 -12.38 -2.91
N LYS A 112 -11.23 -12.05 -1.73
CA LYS A 112 -11.69 -10.70 -1.41
C LYS A 112 -10.53 -9.71 -1.42
N LEU A 113 -9.37 -10.07 -0.87
CA LEU A 113 -8.16 -9.24 -0.93
C LEU A 113 -7.72 -8.94 -2.36
N SER A 114 -7.77 -9.94 -3.25
CA SER A 114 -7.49 -9.73 -4.68
C SER A 114 -8.47 -8.73 -5.31
N SER A 115 -9.77 -8.90 -5.05
CA SER A 115 -10.81 -8.02 -5.58
C SER A 115 -10.69 -6.58 -5.06
N LEU A 116 -10.38 -6.40 -3.77
CA LEU A 116 -10.20 -5.08 -3.16
C LEU A 116 -8.94 -4.40 -3.71
N GLY A 117 -7.84 -5.15 -3.88
CA GLY A 117 -6.63 -4.64 -4.53
C GLY A 117 -6.92 -4.19 -5.97
N HIS A 118 -7.63 -5.00 -6.76
CA HIS A 118 -8.02 -4.61 -8.11
C HIS A 118 -8.87 -3.32 -8.16
N PHE A 119 -9.83 -3.20 -7.24
CA PHE A 119 -10.70 -2.04 -7.14
C PHE A 119 -9.91 -0.76 -6.84
N LEU A 120 -9.09 -0.77 -5.78
CA LEU A 120 -8.31 0.40 -5.37
C LEU A 120 -7.18 0.73 -6.35
N LYS A 121 -6.64 -0.27 -7.06
CA LYS A 121 -5.70 -0.07 -8.17
C LYS A 121 -6.32 0.84 -9.24
N GLY A 122 -7.54 0.54 -9.66
CA GLY A 122 -8.21 1.28 -10.73
C GLY A 122 -8.46 2.74 -10.37
N SER A 123 -8.95 3.00 -9.15
CA SER A 123 -9.19 4.38 -8.71
C SER A 123 -7.91 5.15 -8.43
N SER A 124 -6.86 4.50 -7.89
CA SER A 124 -5.56 5.14 -7.68
C SER A 124 -4.89 5.50 -9.01
N ALA A 125 -4.99 4.63 -10.02
CA ALA A 125 -4.46 4.89 -11.35
C ALA A 125 -5.16 6.07 -12.04
N ALA A 126 -6.48 6.20 -11.86
CA ALA A 126 -7.24 7.31 -12.44
C ALA A 126 -6.83 8.69 -11.89
N LEU A 127 -6.26 8.75 -10.69
CA LEU A 127 -5.75 9.97 -10.06
C LEU A 127 -4.21 10.11 -10.16
N GLY A 128 -3.53 9.19 -10.84
CA GLY A 128 -2.08 9.21 -10.93
C GLY A 128 -1.34 8.80 -9.64
N ILE A 129 -1.96 8.12 -8.68
CA ILE A 129 -1.30 7.76 -7.42
C ILE A 129 -0.51 6.45 -7.59
N ILE A 130 0.72 6.57 -8.11
CA ILE A 130 1.54 5.47 -8.63
C ILE A 130 1.86 4.42 -7.55
N ARG A 131 2.35 4.84 -6.37
CA ARG A 131 2.79 3.90 -5.33
C ARG A 131 1.63 3.06 -4.78
N VAL A 132 0.47 3.68 -4.56
CA VAL A 132 -0.74 2.98 -4.12
C VAL A 132 -1.23 2.04 -5.20
N GLN A 133 -1.23 2.47 -6.47
CA GLN A 133 -1.57 1.62 -7.61
C GLN A 133 -0.67 0.37 -7.65
N ALA A 134 0.66 0.53 -7.56
CA ALA A 134 1.61 -0.56 -7.61
C ALA A 134 1.44 -1.55 -6.44
N SER A 135 1.23 -1.03 -5.23
CA SER A 135 0.93 -1.86 -4.06
C SER A 135 -0.37 -2.63 -4.22
N CYS A 136 -1.41 -2.00 -4.76
CA CYS A 136 -2.69 -2.65 -5.01
C CYS A 136 -2.61 -3.76 -6.09
N GLU A 137 -1.77 -3.57 -7.11
CA GLU A 137 -1.47 -4.60 -8.11
C GLU A 137 -0.78 -5.81 -7.48
N LYS A 138 0.27 -5.60 -6.67
CA LYS A 138 0.93 -6.70 -5.96
C LYS A 138 -0.04 -7.47 -5.06
N MET A 139 -0.92 -6.77 -4.36
CA MET A 139 -1.95 -7.38 -3.52
C MET A 139 -2.95 -8.22 -4.33
N GLN A 140 -3.34 -7.76 -5.52
CA GLN A 140 -4.14 -8.55 -6.46
C GLN A 140 -3.46 -9.87 -6.81
N HIS A 141 -2.17 -9.84 -7.15
CA HIS A 141 -1.41 -11.05 -7.50
C HIS A 141 -1.21 -11.98 -6.30
N TYR A 142 -0.89 -11.43 -5.12
CA TYR A 142 -0.75 -12.23 -3.90
C TYR A 142 -2.07 -12.90 -3.50
N GLY A 143 -3.22 -12.24 -3.70
CA GLY A 143 -4.53 -12.86 -3.50
C GLY A 143 -4.78 -14.06 -4.44
N HIS A 144 -4.17 -14.07 -5.62
CA HIS A 144 -4.12 -15.24 -6.51
C HIS A 144 -2.98 -16.23 -6.21
N LYS A 145 -2.30 -16.06 -5.08
CA LYS A 145 -1.16 -16.87 -4.63
C LYS A 145 0.00 -16.86 -5.62
N ARG A 146 0.27 -15.70 -6.22
CA ARG A 146 1.36 -15.50 -7.16
C ARG A 146 2.15 -14.26 -6.81
N ASP A 147 3.46 -14.39 -6.87
CA ASP A 147 4.38 -13.26 -6.89
C ASP A 147 4.94 -13.14 -8.30
N GLU A 148 4.44 -12.17 -9.06
CA GLU A 148 4.86 -11.92 -10.44
C GLU A 148 6.27 -11.33 -10.51
N GLU A 149 6.74 -10.62 -9.48
CA GLU A 149 8.09 -10.03 -9.46
C GLU A 149 9.15 -11.12 -9.28
N ALA A 150 8.91 -12.08 -8.39
CA ALA A 150 9.80 -13.23 -8.20
C ALA A 150 9.50 -14.40 -9.16
N GLY A 151 8.37 -14.36 -9.89
CA GLY A 151 7.94 -15.43 -10.79
C GLY A 151 7.59 -16.73 -10.08
N VAL A 152 7.09 -16.67 -8.85
CA VAL A 152 6.82 -17.85 -8.00
C VAL A 152 5.35 -17.94 -7.57
N SER A 153 4.89 -19.17 -7.32
CA SER A 153 3.62 -19.41 -6.63
C SER A 153 3.82 -19.40 -5.12
N LEU A 154 2.83 -18.89 -4.39
CA LEU A 154 2.85 -18.76 -2.95
C LEU A 154 1.90 -19.79 -2.31
N SER A 155 2.20 -20.20 -1.07
CA SER A 155 1.17 -20.79 -0.20
C SER A 155 0.17 -19.73 0.26
N ALA A 156 -0.96 -20.16 0.83
CA ALA A 156 -1.96 -19.23 1.37
C ALA A 156 -1.37 -18.38 2.50
N ASP A 157 -0.60 -18.99 3.40
CA ASP A 157 0.01 -18.33 4.56
C ASP A 157 1.07 -17.30 4.13
N GLU A 158 1.92 -17.65 3.15
CA GLU A 158 2.92 -16.72 2.60
C GLU A 158 2.27 -15.54 1.88
N ALA A 159 1.21 -15.80 1.10
CA ALA A 159 0.44 -14.74 0.45
C ALA A 159 -0.16 -13.78 1.49
N LEU A 160 -0.77 -14.31 2.54
CA LEU A 160 -1.38 -13.51 3.59
C LEU A 160 -0.34 -12.69 4.37
N GLU A 161 0.82 -13.26 4.70
CA GLU A 161 1.91 -12.52 5.37
C GLU A 161 2.42 -11.36 4.51
N ARG A 162 2.60 -11.61 3.20
CA ARG A 162 3.03 -10.58 2.25
C ARG A 162 1.99 -9.48 2.09
N ILE A 163 0.71 -9.84 1.99
CA ILE A 163 -0.39 -8.86 1.92
C ILE A 163 -0.44 -7.99 3.18
N LYS A 164 -0.24 -8.56 4.38
CA LYS A 164 -0.21 -7.77 5.64
C LYS A 164 0.89 -6.69 5.62
N LYS A 165 2.10 -7.05 5.19
CA LYS A 165 3.22 -6.11 5.06
C LYS A 165 2.91 -5.05 4.00
N LEU A 166 2.48 -5.50 2.84
CA LEU A 166 2.16 -4.64 1.70
C LEU A 166 1.02 -3.65 2.00
N LEU A 167 -0.02 -4.06 2.72
CA LEU A 167 -1.10 -3.16 3.14
C LEU A 167 -0.58 -2.07 4.09
N THR A 168 0.36 -2.41 4.97
CA THR A 168 0.98 -1.43 5.87
C THR A 168 1.75 -0.38 5.09
N ASP A 169 2.49 -0.78 4.07
CA ASP A 169 3.27 0.14 3.23
C ASP A 169 2.35 0.95 2.30
N CYS A 170 1.34 0.31 1.71
CA CYS A 170 0.31 0.96 0.89
C CYS A 170 -0.40 2.10 1.65
N LYS A 171 -0.72 1.90 2.93
CA LYS A 171 -1.33 2.95 3.78
C LYS A 171 -0.39 4.12 4.07
N LYS A 172 0.93 3.89 4.13
CA LYS A 172 1.92 4.97 4.25
C LYS A 172 2.02 5.76 2.96
N ASP A 173 2.13 5.08 1.82
CA ASP A 173 2.17 5.71 0.50
C ASP A 173 0.91 6.53 0.24
N TYR A 174 -0.25 5.99 0.60
CA TYR A 174 -1.51 6.74 0.59
C TYR A 174 -1.46 7.99 1.47
N GLY A 175 -0.88 7.90 2.68
CA GLY A 175 -0.74 9.05 3.56
C GLY A 175 0.15 10.16 2.98
N VAL A 176 1.23 9.78 2.27
CA VAL A 176 2.08 10.73 1.55
C VAL A 176 1.31 11.40 0.41
N ALA A 177 0.63 10.62 -0.42
CA ALA A 177 -0.19 11.13 -1.54
C ALA A 177 -1.32 12.04 -1.06
N LYS A 178 -2.05 11.63 -0.01
CA LYS A 178 -3.13 12.40 0.60
C LYS A 178 -2.63 13.76 1.08
N LYS A 179 -1.53 13.78 1.84
CA LYS A 179 -0.96 15.03 2.36
C LYS A 179 -0.53 15.97 1.23
N TRP A 180 0.09 15.43 0.18
CA TRP A 180 0.47 16.23 -0.97
C TRP A 180 -0.74 16.87 -1.65
N MET A 181 -1.80 16.09 -1.91
CA MET A 181 -3.03 16.61 -2.52
C MET A 181 -3.74 17.61 -1.59
N GLU A 182 -3.81 17.37 -0.28
CA GLU A 182 -4.39 18.31 0.68
C GLU A 182 -3.65 19.65 0.67
N ASN A 183 -2.31 19.63 0.66
CA ASN A 183 -1.49 20.84 0.58
C ASN A 183 -1.76 21.62 -0.72
N LEU A 184 -1.82 20.93 -1.87
CA LEU A 184 -2.09 21.55 -3.17
C LEU A 184 -3.38 22.41 -3.14
N TYR A 185 -4.49 21.83 -2.68
CA TYR A 185 -5.78 22.52 -2.62
C TYR A 185 -5.93 23.49 -1.43
N GLU A 186 -4.98 23.50 -0.49
CA GLU A 186 -4.90 24.52 0.56
C GLU A 186 -4.07 25.73 0.13
N GLU A 187 -3.02 25.52 -0.69
CA GLU A 187 -2.20 26.57 -1.28
C GLU A 187 -2.90 27.34 -2.42
N ASP A 188 -3.85 26.68 -3.12
CA ASP A 188 -4.70 27.29 -4.15
C ASP A 188 -5.89 28.12 -3.60
N LYS A 189 -6.04 28.26 -2.27
CA LYS A 189 -7.06 29.13 -1.63
C LYS A 189 -6.61 30.59 -1.52
#